data_AF-A0A2N2W0L8-F1
#
_entry.id   AF-A0A2N2W0L8-F1
#
_cell.length_a   1.000
_cell.length_b   1.000
_cell.length_c   1.000
_cell.angle_alpha   90.00
_cell.angle_beta   90.00
_cell.angle_gamma   90.00
#
_symmetry.space_group_name_H-M   'P 1'
#
loop_
_entity.id
_entity.type
_entity.pdbx_description
1 polymer ?
#
loop_
_entity_poly.entity_id
_entity_poly.type
_entity_poly.pdbx_seq_one_letter_code
_entity_poly.pdbx_strand_id
1 'polypeptide(L)'
;MKIRSILAILVWLSVCSLSNAQGIPAGYYDQASGLTGPQLKTALQKIVRNHTVKSYTYLWTAFYTSDDKSNGKVWDMYSDVPGGTLPYEYTFGTNQCATTPGYEGACYNREHTFPASYFGGGTTDTIYTDLFHLIPADSHVNTNRNNYPYGVVGVATWTSMNGSKRGPCISPGYSGTVFEPIDDYKGDVARNYFYVATRYENSIASWENNTANGDVVLNGTSFPCFEPWFLTMLGEWHTNDPVSQKEIDRNNTVYGIQGNRNPFIDHPEYVYEIWGVGAPNYLPEPSNYPASFSAHNIQLQWVDATGDILPDGYLVRMSSTGFSSISDPVDGTVYPDNLTDQNIAYGIQNTWFKSLNPNTTYYFKLFSYTGEGSARSYKTDGGVPQLQQTTTP
;
A
#
# COMPACT_ATOMS: atom_id res chain seq x y z
N MET A 1 30.97 -74.32 -32.93
CA MET A 1 29.65 -73.68 -33.08
C MET A 1 29.61 -72.47 -32.17
N LYS A 2 29.76 -71.25 -32.73
CA LYS A 2 29.85 -69.99 -32.00
C LYS A 2 28.44 -69.43 -31.82
N ILE A 3 27.98 -69.20 -30.60
CA ILE A 3 26.78 -68.39 -30.33
C ILE A 3 27.22 -67.16 -29.55
N ARG A 4 26.97 -66.00 -30.16
CA ARG A 4 27.36 -64.67 -29.72
C ARG A 4 26.31 -64.14 -28.74
N SER A 5 26.77 -63.61 -27.62
CA SER A 5 25.96 -62.85 -26.66
C SER A 5 25.50 -61.53 -27.31
N ILE A 6 24.18 -61.28 -27.30
CA ILE A 6 23.59 -60.00 -27.71
C ILE A 6 23.40 -59.17 -26.45
N LEU A 7 24.15 -58.07 -26.36
CA LEU A 7 24.01 -57.05 -25.33
C LEU A 7 22.95 -56.04 -25.80
N ALA A 8 21.80 -55.99 -25.14
CA ALA A 8 20.77 -54.99 -25.40
C ALA A 8 21.11 -53.72 -24.61
N ILE A 9 21.48 -52.64 -25.32
CA ILE A 9 21.69 -51.31 -24.74
C ILE A 9 20.33 -50.61 -24.71
N LEU A 10 19.75 -50.48 -23.52
CA LEU A 10 18.61 -49.59 -23.29
C LEU A 10 19.13 -48.15 -23.22
N VAL A 11 18.82 -47.36 -24.25
CA VAL A 11 19.05 -45.91 -24.25
C VAL A 11 17.87 -45.25 -23.54
N TRP A 12 18.08 -44.77 -22.33
CA TRP A 12 17.12 -43.96 -21.58
C TRP A 12 17.20 -42.52 -22.12
N LEU A 13 16.30 -42.15 -23.03
CA LEU A 13 16.15 -40.77 -23.47
C LEU A 13 15.43 -39.99 -22.36
N SER A 14 16.20 -39.35 -21.48
CA SER A 14 15.66 -38.39 -20.53
C SER A 14 15.33 -37.11 -21.30
N VAL A 15 14.06 -36.95 -21.69
CA VAL A 15 13.54 -35.66 -22.16
C VAL A 15 13.43 -34.76 -20.94
N CYS A 16 14.51 -34.06 -20.61
CA CYS A 16 14.45 -32.92 -19.70
C CYS A 16 13.71 -31.79 -20.41
N SER A 17 12.41 -31.65 -20.15
CA SER A 17 11.68 -30.43 -20.39
C SER A 17 12.34 -29.32 -19.57
N LEU A 18 13.06 -28.42 -20.23
CA LEU A 18 13.53 -27.18 -19.62
C LEU A 18 12.29 -26.31 -19.38
N SER A 19 11.63 -26.49 -18.23
CA SER A 19 10.71 -25.49 -17.71
C SER A 19 11.54 -24.26 -17.32
N ASN A 20 11.49 -23.21 -18.14
CA ASN A 20 12.05 -21.89 -17.83
C ASN A 20 11.21 -21.20 -16.74
N ALA A 21 11.09 -21.81 -15.56
CA ALA A 21 10.68 -21.07 -14.37
C ALA A 21 11.91 -20.27 -13.90
N GLN A 22 12.23 -19.18 -14.62
CA GLN A 22 13.17 -18.19 -14.12
C GLN A 22 12.48 -17.44 -12.96
N GLY A 23 12.64 -17.97 -11.74
CA GLY A 23 12.28 -17.24 -10.53
C GLY A 23 12.99 -15.89 -10.45
N ILE A 24 12.59 -15.07 -9.47
CA ILE A 24 13.17 -13.74 -9.24
C ILE A 24 14.70 -13.87 -9.17
N PRO A 25 15.47 -13.15 -10.02
CA PRO A 25 16.92 -13.21 -9.96
C PRO A 25 17.43 -12.83 -8.57
N ALA A 26 18.46 -13.53 -8.08
CA ALA A 26 19.05 -13.20 -6.78
C ALA A 26 19.51 -11.74 -6.76
N GLY A 27 19.09 -11.00 -5.73
CA GLY A 27 19.41 -9.58 -5.55
C GLY A 27 18.61 -8.61 -6.42
N TYR A 28 17.61 -9.07 -7.18
CA TYR A 28 16.84 -8.21 -8.10
C TYR A 28 16.17 -7.02 -7.41
N TYR A 29 15.71 -7.19 -6.16
CA TYR A 29 15.03 -6.17 -5.36
C TYR A 29 15.87 -5.57 -4.21
N ASP A 30 17.19 -5.81 -4.16
CA ASP A 30 18.04 -5.34 -3.05
C ASP A 30 17.97 -3.82 -2.82
N GLN A 31 17.79 -3.05 -3.91
CA GLN A 31 17.68 -1.58 -3.84
C GLN A 31 16.35 -1.08 -3.24
N ALA A 32 15.35 -1.96 -3.11
CA ALA A 32 14.04 -1.66 -2.53
C ALA A 32 13.96 -2.03 -1.04
N SER A 33 14.92 -2.80 -0.51
CA SER A 33 14.86 -3.36 0.83
C SER A 33 14.72 -2.29 1.93
N GLY A 34 13.67 -2.41 2.75
CA GLY A 34 13.41 -1.55 3.91
C GLY A 34 12.89 -0.14 3.57
N LEU A 35 12.60 0.13 2.29
CA LEU A 35 11.96 1.37 1.86
C LEU A 35 10.43 1.23 1.91
N THR A 36 9.73 2.34 2.10
CA THR A 36 8.27 2.42 1.99
C THR A 36 7.86 3.71 1.27
N GLY A 37 6.57 3.85 0.96
CA GLY A 37 5.99 5.06 0.39
C GLY A 37 6.59 5.42 -0.98
N PRO A 38 6.67 6.74 -1.30
CA PRO A 38 7.28 7.22 -2.54
C PRO A 38 8.71 6.70 -2.77
N GLN A 39 9.50 6.52 -1.71
CA GLN A 39 10.89 6.09 -1.80
C GLN A 39 11.00 4.66 -2.33
N LEU A 40 10.12 3.76 -1.89
CA LEU A 40 10.01 2.40 -2.41
C LEU A 40 9.60 2.41 -3.88
N LYS A 41 8.56 3.19 -4.24
CA LYS A 41 8.11 3.33 -5.63
C LYS A 41 9.23 3.78 -6.56
N THR A 42 9.98 4.81 -6.19
CA THR A 42 11.12 5.30 -6.99
C THR A 42 12.27 4.28 -7.05
N ALA A 43 12.52 3.50 -5.99
CA ALA A 43 13.52 2.43 -6.02
C ALA A 43 13.12 1.31 -7.00
N LEU A 44 11.86 0.86 -6.93
CA LEU A 44 11.30 -0.10 -7.88
C LEU A 44 11.32 0.43 -9.31
N GLN A 45 11.00 1.71 -9.52
CA GLN A 45 11.12 2.36 -10.81
C GLN A 45 12.53 2.20 -11.40
N LYS A 46 13.58 2.44 -10.61
CA LYS A 46 14.97 2.29 -11.06
C LYS A 46 15.32 0.85 -11.43
N ILE A 47 14.74 -0.13 -10.75
CA ILE A 47 14.89 -1.57 -11.04
C ILE A 47 14.20 -1.91 -12.37
N VAL A 48 12.97 -1.46 -12.61
CA VAL A 48 12.14 -1.92 -13.74
C VAL A 48 12.09 -0.99 -14.95
N ARG A 49 12.69 0.22 -14.87
CA ARG A 49 12.62 1.26 -15.93
C ARG A 49 13.15 0.82 -17.29
N ASN A 50 14.14 -0.07 -17.29
CA ASN A 50 14.77 -0.54 -18.52
C ASN A 50 14.11 -1.86 -18.92
N HIS A 51 13.58 -1.89 -20.14
CA HIS A 51 13.14 -3.13 -20.77
C HIS A 51 13.65 -3.20 -22.21
N THR A 52 13.72 -4.41 -22.75
CA THR A 52 13.98 -4.66 -24.16
C THR A 52 12.69 -4.43 -24.94
N VAL A 53 12.63 -3.29 -25.63
CA VAL A 53 11.47 -2.92 -26.45
C VAL A 53 11.32 -3.92 -27.59
N LYS A 54 10.11 -4.42 -27.80
CA LYS A 54 9.78 -5.31 -28.92
C LYS A 54 8.92 -4.57 -29.94
N SER A 55 8.90 -5.06 -31.18
CA SER A 55 8.01 -4.48 -32.18
C SER A 55 6.56 -4.84 -31.87
N TYR A 56 5.62 -3.99 -32.30
CA TYR A 56 4.20 -4.27 -32.13
C TYR A 56 3.74 -5.57 -32.83
N THR A 57 4.46 -5.99 -33.88
CA THR A 57 4.26 -7.28 -34.55
C THR A 57 4.78 -8.47 -33.72
N TYR A 58 5.88 -8.30 -33.00
CA TYR A 58 6.47 -9.36 -32.17
C TYR A 58 5.54 -9.79 -31.02
N LEU A 59 4.65 -8.91 -30.57
CA LEU A 59 3.69 -9.23 -29.51
C LEU A 59 2.86 -10.49 -29.80
N TRP A 60 2.51 -10.72 -31.07
CA TRP A 60 1.85 -11.96 -31.48
C TRP A 60 2.66 -13.20 -31.18
N THR A 61 3.99 -13.12 -31.29
CA THR A 61 4.92 -14.20 -30.93
C THR A 61 5.05 -14.31 -29.42
N ALA A 62 5.12 -13.19 -28.69
CA ALA A 62 5.21 -13.19 -27.23
C ALA A 62 4.05 -13.96 -26.58
N PHE A 63 2.82 -13.72 -27.05
CA PHE A 63 1.61 -14.33 -26.49
C PHE A 63 1.58 -15.86 -26.55
N TYR A 64 2.31 -16.51 -27.47
CA TYR A 64 2.43 -17.98 -27.50
C TYR A 64 3.07 -18.56 -26.23
N THR A 65 3.75 -17.73 -25.44
CA THR A 65 4.50 -18.15 -24.24
C THR A 65 4.11 -17.39 -22.99
N SER A 66 3.53 -16.19 -23.12
CA SER A 66 3.13 -15.36 -21.99
C SER A 66 1.65 -15.49 -21.64
N ASP A 67 0.84 -15.95 -22.57
CA ASP A 67 -0.62 -15.98 -22.46
C ASP A 67 -1.17 -17.28 -23.07
N ASP A 68 -0.47 -18.41 -22.89
CA ASP A 68 -0.90 -19.74 -23.32
C ASP A 68 -1.56 -20.52 -22.18
N LYS A 69 -2.73 -21.09 -22.46
CA LYS A 69 -3.37 -22.05 -21.58
C LYS A 69 -2.70 -23.41 -21.71
N SER A 70 -2.88 -24.26 -20.70
CA SER A 70 -2.37 -25.64 -20.70
C SER A 70 -2.84 -26.50 -21.88
N ASN A 71 -3.95 -26.13 -22.53
CA ASN A 71 -4.48 -26.76 -23.74
C ASN A 71 -3.96 -26.15 -25.06
N GLY A 72 -3.00 -25.23 -25.00
CA GLY A 72 -2.41 -24.54 -26.16
C GLY A 72 -3.30 -23.46 -26.79
N LYS A 73 -4.38 -23.04 -26.12
CA LYS A 73 -5.25 -21.95 -26.55
C LYS A 73 -4.82 -20.61 -25.95
N VAL A 74 -5.28 -19.52 -26.54
CA VAL A 74 -5.02 -18.17 -26.03
C VAL A 74 -5.69 -17.99 -24.66
N TRP A 75 -4.93 -17.45 -23.71
CA TRP A 75 -5.44 -17.02 -22.41
C TRP A 75 -5.96 -15.59 -22.47
N ASP A 76 -7.16 -15.45 -23.03
CA ASP A 76 -7.86 -14.18 -23.16
C ASP A 76 -8.72 -13.90 -21.92
N MET A 77 -8.36 -12.86 -21.17
CA MET A 77 -9.04 -12.46 -19.92
C MET A 77 -10.49 -11.95 -20.13
N TYR A 78 -10.89 -11.67 -21.37
CA TYR A 78 -12.24 -11.23 -21.73
C TYR A 78 -13.13 -12.36 -22.25
N SER A 79 -12.61 -13.56 -22.42
CA SER A 79 -13.40 -14.75 -22.77
C SER A 79 -13.22 -15.90 -21.78
N ASP A 80 -12.15 -15.92 -21.00
CA ASP A 80 -11.93 -16.95 -20.00
C ASP A 80 -12.91 -16.83 -18.82
N VAL A 81 -13.24 -17.99 -18.26
CA VAL A 81 -14.07 -18.16 -17.07
C VAL A 81 -13.38 -19.21 -16.19
N PRO A 82 -12.47 -18.82 -15.29
CA PRO A 82 -11.73 -19.76 -14.45
C PRO A 82 -12.67 -20.72 -13.69
N GLY A 83 -12.41 -22.02 -13.81
CA GLY A 83 -13.26 -23.07 -13.23
C GLY A 83 -14.66 -23.24 -13.85
N GLY A 84 -15.00 -22.44 -14.86
CA GLY A 84 -16.29 -22.45 -15.55
C GLY A 84 -16.23 -23.03 -16.97
N THR A 85 -17.36 -22.93 -17.68
CA THR A 85 -17.44 -23.29 -19.10
C THR A 85 -17.19 -22.05 -19.94
N LEU A 86 -16.18 -22.11 -20.81
CA LEU A 86 -15.81 -21.00 -21.68
C LEU A 86 -16.84 -20.84 -22.80
N PRO A 87 -17.22 -19.60 -23.16
CA PRO A 87 -18.12 -19.34 -24.28
C PRO A 87 -17.48 -19.66 -25.64
N TYR A 88 -16.16 -19.48 -25.77
CA TYR A 88 -15.36 -19.77 -26.96
C TYR A 88 -13.86 -19.77 -26.62
N GLU A 89 -13.03 -20.25 -27.54
CA GLU A 89 -11.57 -20.29 -27.40
C GLU A 89 -10.88 -19.91 -28.70
N TYR A 90 -9.66 -19.36 -28.58
CA TYR A 90 -8.86 -18.92 -29.72
C TYR A 90 -7.63 -19.80 -29.93
N THR A 91 -7.32 -20.04 -31.21
CA THR A 91 -6.08 -20.69 -31.63
C THR A 91 -5.10 -19.64 -32.10
N PHE A 92 -3.90 -19.66 -31.53
CA PHE A 92 -2.84 -18.73 -31.92
C PHE A 92 -2.55 -18.78 -33.42
N GLY A 93 -2.25 -17.62 -34.01
CA GLY A 93 -1.94 -17.47 -35.44
C GLY A 93 -3.13 -17.64 -36.40
N THR A 94 -4.22 -18.26 -35.94
CA THR A 94 -5.43 -18.51 -36.74
C THR A 94 -6.49 -17.45 -36.47
N ASN A 95 -6.80 -17.19 -35.19
CA ASN A 95 -7.86 -16.27 -34.79
C ASN A 95 -7.36 -14.84 -34.51
N GLN A 96 -6.26 -14.41 -35.15
CA GLN A 96 -5.78 -13.03 -35.01
C GLN A 96 -6.61 -12.09 -35.88
N CYS A 97 -7.11 -11.00 -35.30
CA CYS A 97 -7.95 -10.07 -36.04
C CYS A 97 -7.19 -9.33 -37.14
N ALA A 98 -7.69 -9.44 -38.38
CA ALA A 98 -7.34 -8.54 -39.48
C ALA A 98 -8.24 -7.28 -39.49
N THR A 99 -9.47 -7.41 -39.01
CA THR A 99 -10.47 -6.35 -38.81
C THR A 99 -11.17 -6.59 -37.48
N THR A 100 -11.90 -5.59 -36.96
CA THR A 100 -12.66 -5.72 -35.70
C THR A 100 -14.09 -6.17 -35.99
N PRO A 101 -14.48 -7.42 -35.66
CA PRO A 101 -15.84 -7.91 -35.87
C PRO A 101 -16.82 -7.34 -34.84
N GLY A 102 -18.10 -7.29 -35.21
CA GLY A 102 -19.17 -6.76 -34.36
C GLY A 102 -19.75 -7.75 -33.34
N TYR A 103 -19.06 -8.85 -33.04
CA TYR A 103 -19.52 -9.90 -32.13
C TYR A 103 -18.35 -10.64 -31.47
N GLU A 104 -18.59 -11.21 -30.29
CA GLU A 104 -17.64 -12.00 -29.48
C GLU A 104 -17.29 -13.35 -30.13
N GLY A 105 -16.09 -13.86 -29.89
CA GLY A 105 -15.66 -15.20 -30.35
C GLY A 105 -15.15 -15.26 -31.78
N ALA A 106 -15.08 -14.14 -32.49
CA ALA A 106 -14.62 -14.10 -33.87
C ALA A 106 -13.08 -14.18 -33.97
N CYS A 107 -12.40 -13.30 -33.25
CA CYS A 107 -10.95 -13.18 -33.25
C CYS A 107 -10.48 -12.35 -32.05
N TYR A 108 -9.20 -12.51 -31.71
CA TYR A 108 -8.55 -11.75 -30.64
C TYR A 108 -7.61 -10.68 -31.21
N ASN A 109 -7.48 -9.57 -30.47
CA ASN A 109 -6.54 -8.48 -30.73
C ASN A 109 -5.61 -8.26 -29.53
N ARG A 110 -4.91 -7.12 -29.50
CA ARG A 110 -4.04 -6.72 -28.39
C ARG A 110 -4.76 -5.64 -27.59
N GLU A 111 -4.95 -5.90 -26.32
CA GLU A 111 -5.57 -4.99 -25.37
C GLU A 111 -4.51 -4.27 -24.55
N HIS A 112 -4.60 -2.94 -24.51
CA HIS A 112 -3.82 -2.08 -23.62
C HIS A 112 -4.63 -1.87 -22.34
N THR A 113 -4.38 -2.69 -21.32
CA THR A 113 -5.13 -2.60 -20.05
C THR A 113 -4.97 -1.21 -19.43
N PHE A 114 -3.82 -0.56 -19.58
CA PHE A 114 -3.73 0.90 -19.42
C PHE A 114 -3.94 1.55 -20.81
N PRO A 115 -5.08 2.20 -21.09
CA PRO A 115 -5.46 2.57 -22.46
C PRO A 115 -4.39 3.38 -23.19
N ALA A 116 -4.13 3.03 -24.46
CA ALA A 116 -3.13 3.74 -25.25
C ALA A 116 -3.41 5.24 -25.35
N SER A 117 -4.68 5.63 -25.38
CA SER A 117 -5.09 7.04 -25.42
C SER A 117 -4.69 7.80 -24.16
N TYR A 118 -4.56 7.16 -23.00
CA TYR A 118 -4.20 7.84 -21.75
C TYR A 118 -2.78 8.41 -21.81
N PHE A 119 -1.84 7.71 -22.43
CA PHE A 119 -0.48 8.22 -22.65
C PHE A 119 -0.28 8.89 -24.03
N GLY A 120 -1.38 9.30 -24.68
CA GLY A 120 -1.36 10.07 -25.93
C GLY A 120 -1.30 9.23 -27.21
N GLY A 121 -1.34 7.90 -27.13
CA GLY A 121 -1.43 6.99 -28.29
C GLY A 121 -0.17 6.87 -29.13
N GLY A 122 0.97 7.39 -28.64
CA GLY A 122 2.25 7.33 -29.35
C GLY A 122 2.74 5.88 -29.50
N THR A 123 2.79 5.39 -30.74
CA THR A 123 3.19 4.00 -31.04
C THR A 123 4.69 3.75 -30.93
N THR A 124 5.48 4.81 -30.79
CA THR A 124 6.94 4.77 -30.60
C THR A 124 7.35 4.84 -29.12
N ASP A 125 6.41 5.07 -28.21
CA ASP A 125 6.70 5.04 -26.79
C ASP A 125 6.90 3.60 -26.33
N THR A 126 7.89 3.39 -25.47
CA THR A 126 8.20 2.10 -24.83
C THR A 126 6.97 1.47 -24.16
N ILE A 127 6.05 2.28 -23.62
CA ILE A 127 4.78 1.79 -23.04
C ILE A 127 3.90 1.10 -24.06
N TYR A 128 3.93 1.50 -25.33
CA TYR A 128 2.99 0.98 -26.33
C TYR A 128 3.16 -0.53 -26.59
N THR A 129 4.34 -1.07 -26.30
CA THR A 129 4.70 -2.49 -26.52
C THR A 129 5.08 -3.22 -25.24
N ASP A 130 4.87 -2.61 -24.07
CA ASP A 130 5.18 -3.24 -22.78
C ASP A 130 4.15 -4.32 -22.43
N LEU A 131 4.60 -5.57 -22.45
CA LEU A 131 3.79 -6.76 -22.20
C LEU A 131 3.15 -6.78 -20.82
N PHE A 132 3.64 -6.04 -19.83
CA PHE A 132 3.03 -6.03 -18.50
C PHE A 132 1.66 -5.36 -18.43
N HIS A 133 1.25 -4.58 -19.44
CA HIS A 133 -0.14 -4.10 -19.54
C HIS A 133 -0.76 -4.39 -20.90
N LEU A 134 -0.07 -5.20 -21.73
CA LEU A 134 -0.52 -5.58 -23.04
C LEU A 134 -0.82 -7.07 -23.11
N ILE A 135 -2.10 -7.42 -23.32
CA ILE A 135 -2.60 -8.79 -23.27
C ILE A 135 -3.35 -9.14 -24.57
N PRO A 136 -3.45 -10.43 -24.94
CA PRO A 136 -4.40 -10.84 -25.97
C PRO A 136 -5.83 -10.75 -25.42
N ALA A 137 -6.75 -10.23 -26.22
CA ALA A 137 -8.14 -10.07 -25.79
C ALA A 137 -9.13 -10.26 -26.92
N ASP A 138 -10.35 -10.72 -26.61
CA ASP A 138 -11.47 -10.71 -27.55
C ASP A 138 -11.65 -9.30 -28.13
N SER A 139 -11.65 -9.20 -29.45
CA SER A 139 -11.68 -7.89 -30.12
C SER A 139 -12.99 -7.12 -29.94
N HIS A 140 -14.12 -7.81 -29.78
CA HIS A 140 -15.41 -7.17 -29.55
C HIS A 140 -15.53 -6.70 -28.11
N VAL A 141 -15.10 -7.51 -27.14
CA VAL A 141 -15.05 -7.09 -25.73
C VAL A 141 -14.07 -5.94 -25.55
N ASN A 142 -12.88 -6.00 -26.14
CA ASN A 142 -11.92 -4.89 -26.15
C ASN A 142 -12.54 -3.61 -26.75
N THR A 143 -13.23 -3.72 -27.89
CA THR A 143 -13.95 -2.58 -28.49
C THR A 143 -15.00 -2.00 -27.56
N ASN A 144 -15.74 -2.84 -26.83
CA ASN A 144 -16.72 -2.40 -25.86
C ASN A 144 -16.09 -1.79 -24.61
N ARG A 145 -14.92 -2.28 -24.18
CA ARG A 145 -14.11 -1.73 -23.09
C ARG A 145 -13.57 -0.35 -23.43
N ASN A 146 -13.21 -0.11 -24.69
CA ASN A 146 -12.77 1.19 -25.20
C ASN A 146 -11.62 1.75 -24.34
N ASN A 147 -11.70 3.01 -23.92
CA ASN A 147 -10.82 3.62 -22.95
C ASN A 147 -11.59 4.01 -21.68
N TYR A 148 -12.68 3.30 -21.35
CA TYR A 148 -13.40 3.57 -20.11
C TYR A 148 -12.50 3.21 -18.91
N PRO A 149 -12.55 3.98 -17.81
CA PRO A 149 -11.92 3.57 -16.57
C PRO A 149 -12.43 2.19 -16.14
N TYR A 150 -11.55 1.41 -15.53
CA TYR A 150 -12.01 0.25 -14.78
C TYR A 150 -12.82 0.70 -13.55
N GLY A 151 -13.80 -0.09 -13.14
CA GLY A 151 -14.60 0.21 -11.94
C GLY A 151 -15.73 -0.77 -11.75
N VAL A 152 -16.46 -0.65 -10.64
CA VAL A 152 -17.59 -1.54 -10.33
C VAL A 152 -18.84 -1.02 -11.01
N VAL A 153 -19.48 -1.85 -11.83
CA VAL A 153 -20.70 -1.50 -12.56
C VAL A 153 -21.93 -1.78 -11.69
N GLY A 154 -22.79 -0.78 -11.52
CA GLY A 154 -24.07 -0.96 -10.83
C GLY A 154 -25.08 -1.72 -11.68
N VAL A 155 -25.61 -1.06 -12.71
CA VAL A 155 -26.52 -1.67 -13.69
C VAL A 155 -25.83 -1.71 -15.04
N ALA A 156 -25.52 -2.92 -15.52
CA ALA A 156 -24.83 -3.09 -16.79
C ALA A 156 -25.68 -2.57 -17.96
N THR A 157 -25.10 -1.73 -18.81
CA THR A 157 -25.64 -1.35 -20.12
C THR A 157 -25.20 -2.31 -21.21
N TRP A 158 -24.16 -3.10 -20.95
CA TRP A 158 -23.68 -4.19 -21.78
C TRP A 158 -22.96 -5.23 -20.90
N THR A 159 -23.08 -6.51 -21.24
CA THR A 159 -22.41 -7.63 -20.56
C THR A 159 -21.83 -8.57 -21.62
N SER A 160 -20.57 -8.95 -21.50
CA SER A 160 -19.91 -9.93 -22.36
C SER A 160 -20.40 -11.35 -22.07
N MET A 161 -20.08 -12.29 -22.94
CA MET A 161 -20.37 -13.72 -22.71
C MET A 161 -19.63 -14.30 -21.51
N ASN A 162 -18.45 -13.77 -21.16
CA ASN A 162 -17.74 -14.19 -19.95
C ASN A 162 -18.22 -13.51 -18.66
N GLY A 163 -19.07 -12.48 -18.77
CA GLY A 163 -19.65 -11.78 -17.62
C GLY A 163 -19.01 -10.43 -17.27
N SER A 164 -18.00 -9.99 -18.01
CA SER A 164 -17.50 -8.61 -17.92
C SER A 164 -18.60 -7.61 -18.29
N LYS A 165 -18.61 -6.44 -17.67
CA LYS A 165 -19.71 -5.45 -17.78
C LYS A 165 -19.19 -4.11 -18.22
N ARG A 166 -20.06 -3.35 -18.88
CA ARG A 166 -19.93 -1.90 -19.04
C ARG A 166 -21.19 -1.23 -18.51
N GLY A 167 -21.04 -0.12 -17.80
CA GLY A 167 -22.17 0.64 -17.28
C GLY A 167 -21.76 1.77 -16.34
N PRO A 168 -22.74 2.48 -15.73
CA PRO A 168 -22.47 3.48 -14.70
C PRO A 168 -21.74 2.87 -13.50
N CYS A 169 -20.71 3.57 -13.05
CA CYS A 169 -19.92 3.24 -11.87
C CYS A 169 -20.74 3.41 -10.59
N ILE A 170 -20.53 2.51 -9.63
CA ILE A 170 -21.05 2.64 -8.25
C ILE A 170 -19.95 2.76 -7.20
N SER A 171 -18.68 2.78 -7.61
CA SER A 171 -17.57 2.97 -6.68
C SER A 171 -17.61 4.38 -6.07
N PRO A 172 -17.46 4.54 -4.74
CA PRO A 172 -17.50 5.84 -4.09
C PRO A 172 -16.50 6.82 -4.70
N GLY A 173 -16.97 8.01 -5.11
CA GLY A 173 -16.13 9.06 -5.69
C GLY A 173 -16.15 9.18 -7.22
N TYR A 174 -16.79 8.24 -7.94
CA TYR A 174 -16.98 8.34 -9.39
C TYR A 174 -18.31 7.74 -9.85
N SER A 175 -18.99 8.38 -10.81
CA SER A 175 -20.31 7.97 -11.31
C SER A 175 -20.42 7.91 -12.84
N GLY A 176 -19.28 8.04 -13.54
CA GLY A 176 -19.23 7.94 -15.01
C GLY A 176 -19.35 6.49 -15.50
N THR A 177 -19.14 6.29 -16.80
CA THR A 177 -19.17 4.94 -17.39
C THR A 177 -17.84 4.23 -17.12
N VAL A 178 -17.92 3.00 -16.61
CA VAL A 178 -16.77 2.13 -16.36
C VAL A 178 -16.92 0.78 -17.05
N PHE A 179 -15.79 0.08 -17.16
CA PHE A 179 -15.74 -1.33 -17.51
C PHE A 179 -15.33 -2.16 -16.29
N GLU A 180 -16.02 -3.28 -16.05
CA GLU A 180 -15.74 -4.20 -14.95
C GLU A 180 -15.40 -5.58 -15.54
N PRO A 181 -14.15 -6.05 -15.44
CA PRO A 181 -13.83 -7.44 -15.74
C PRO A 181 -14.46 -8.36 -14.68
N ILE A 182 -14.53 -9.66 -14.96
CA ILE A 182 -14.91 -10.65 -13.95
C ILE A 182 -13.95 -10.65 -12.76
N ASP A 183 -14.42 -11.17 -11.62
CA ASP A 183 -13.70 -11.08 -10.35
C ASP A 183 -12.30 -11.71 -10.40
N ASP A 184 -12.14 -12.83 -11.11
CA ASP A 184 -10.86 -13.56 -11.27
C ASP A 184 -9.77 -12.81 -12.07
N TYR A 185 -10.04 -11.59 -12.56
CA TYR A 185 -9.08 -10.77 -13.30
C TYR A 185 -8.93 -9.34 -12.77
N LYS A 186 -9.62 -9.01 -11.68
CA LYS A 186 -9.56 -7.67 -11.09
C LYS A 186 -8.17 -7.37 -10.52
N GLY A 187 -7.53 -8.36 -9.92
CA GLY A 187 -6.20 -8.30 -9.36
C GLY A 187 -5.12 -8.15 -10.43
N ASP A 188 -5.21 -8.92 -11.53
CA ASP A 188 -4.32 -8.77 -12.69
C ASP A 188 -4.34 -7.33 -13.21
N VAL A 189 -5.53 -6.77 -13.42
CA VAL A 189 -5.70 -5.38 -13.86
C VAL A 189 -5.10 -4.42 -12.83
N ALA A 190 -5.35 -4.62 -11.54
CA ALA A 190 -4.80 -3.76 -10.50
C ALA A 190 -3.26 -3.74 -10.50
N ARG A 191 -2.62 -4.92 -10.53
CA ARG A 191 -1.16 -5.06 -10.54
C ARG A 191 -0.53 -4.52 -11.83
N ASN A 192 -1.23 -4.57 -12.96
CA ASN A 192 -0.79 -3.92 -14.20
C ASN A 192 -0.81 -2.39 -14.07
N TYR A 193 -1.83 -1.80 -13.44
CA TYR A 193 -1.88 -0.35 -13.18
C TYR A 193 -0.80 0.11 -12.20
N PHE A 194 -0.59 -0.61 -11.10
CA PHE A 194 0.50 -0.30 -10.16
C PHE A 194 1.88 -0.40 -10.82
N TYR A 195 2.08 -1.39 -11.70
CA TYR A 195 3.29 -1.49 -12.53
C TYR A 195 3.46 -0.27 -13.43
N VAL A 196 2.44 0.13 -14.18
CA VAL A 196 2.52 1.29 -15.08
C VAL A 196 2.85 2.56 -14.29
N ALA A 197 2.18 2.81 -13.17
CA ALA A 197 2.44 3.96 -12.30
C ALA A 197 3.87 3.98 -11.75
N THR A 198 4.46 2.81 -11.49
CA THR A 198 5.81 2.67 -10.98
C THR A 198 6.84 2.82 -12.08
N ARG A 199 6.76 2.03 -13.14
CA ARG A 199 7.76 2.03 -14.23
C ARG A 199 7.80 3.38 -14.96
N TYR A 200 6.63 3.99 -15.17
CA TYR A 200 6.49 5.27 -15.88
C TYR A 200 6.36 6.48 -14.95
N GLU A 201 6.88 6.40 -13.73
CA GLU A 201 6.83 7.48 -12.73
C GLU A 201 7.20 8.87 -13.28
N ASN A 202 8.22 8.95 -14.13
CA ASN A 202 8.72 10.19 -14.71
C ASN A 202 7.82 10.79 -15.81
N SER A 203 6.78 10.06 -16.24
CA SER A 203 5.94 10.45 -17.38
C SER A 203 4.46 10.49 -17.01
N ILE A 204 4.01 9.62 -16.10
CA ILE A 204 2.57 9.41 -15.87
C ILE A 204 1.81 10.65 -15.39
N ALA A 205 2.48 11.55 -14.66
CA ALA A 205 1.89 12.81 -14.24
C ALA A 205 1.41 13.69 -15.41
N SER A 206 2.13 13.67 -16.55
CA SER A 206 1.77 14.51 -17.70
C SER A 206 0.65 13.91 -18.57
N TRP A 207 0.18 12.71 -18.24
CA TRP A 207 -0.81 11.97 -19.03
C TRP A 207 -2.26 12.23 -18.63
N GLU A 208 -2.50 12.79 -17.44
CA GLU A 208 -3.83 13.10 -16.89
C GLU A 208 -4.76 13.73 -17.94
N ASN A 209 -4.31 14.82 -18.54
CA ASN A 209 -5.15 15.64 -19.43
C ASN A 209 -5.23 15.14 -20.88
N ASN A 210 -4.67 13.97 -21.21
CA ASN A 210 -4.70 13.46 -22.60
C ASN A 210 -6.11 13.02 -23.02
N THR A 211 -6.94 12.56 -22.09
CA THR A 211 -8.34 12.19 -22.35
C THR A 211 -9.21 12.41 -21.11
N ALA A 212 -10.50 12.67 -21.28
CA ALA A 212 -11.44 12.81 -20.16
C ALA A 212 -11.53 11.53 -19.29
N ASN A 213 -11.36 10.35 -19.87
CA ASN A 213 -11.35 9.10 -19.10
C ASN A 213 -10.01 8.88 -18.37
N GLY A 214 -8.91 9.44 -18.89
CA GLY A 214 -7.60 9.45 -18.22
C GLY A 214 -7.58 10.41 -17.02
N ASP A 215 -8.18 11.59 -17.18
CA ASP A 215 -8.31 12.65 -16.17
C ASP A 215 -9.05 12.18 -14.92
N VAL A 216 -10.06 11.32 -15.08
CA VAL A 216 -10.79 10.75 -13.91
C VAL A 216 -10.05 9.58 -13.25
N VAL A 217 -8.93 9.12 -13.82
CA VAL A 217 -8.12 7.99 -13.31
C VAL A 217 -6.81 8.48 -12.70
N LEU A 218 -6.12 9.40 -13.39
CA LEU A 218 -4.85 9.97 -13.01
C LEU A 218 -5.06 11.33 -12.34
N ASN A 219 -4.26 11.68 -11.34
CA ASN A 219 -4.43 12.93 -10.58
C ASN A 219 -3.36 14.01 -10.90
N GLY A 220 -2.69 13.88 -12.05
CA GLY A 220 -1.67 14.84 -12.49
C GLY A 220 -0.34 14.79 -11.71
N THR A 221 -0.13 13.80 -10.84
CA THR A 221 1.10 13.65 -10.04
C THR A 221 1.85 12.34 -10.32
N SER A 222 3.15 12.29 -10.00
CA SER A 222 3.93 11.04 -10.05
C SER A 222 3.68 10.14 -8.84
N PHE A 223 3.16 10.71 -7.74
CA PHE A 223 2.71 10.03 -6.53
C PHE A 223 1.62 10.87 -5.83
N PRO A 224 0.44 10.32 -5.50
CA PRO A 224 0.07 8.90 -5.56
C PRO A 224 -0.34 8.41 -6.97
N CYS A 225 -0.24 9.25 -8.00
CA CYS A 225 -0.54 8.96 -9.41
C CYS A 225 -2.02 8.85 -9.77
N PHE A 226 -2.82 8.20 -8.94
CA PHE A 226 -4.23 7.93 -9.24
C PHE A 226 -5.17 8.81 -8.42
N GLU A 227 -6.34 9.08 -8.97
CA GLU A 227 -7.46 9.66 -8.26
C GLU A 227 -7.85 8.79 -7.04
N PRO A 228 -8.26 9.37 -5.90
CA PRO A 228 -8.48 8.60 -4.67
C PRO A 228 -9.48 7.45 -4.80
N TRP A 229 -10.55 7.64 -5.58
CA TRP A 229 -11.55 6.59 -5.82
C TRP A 229 -10.96 5.40 -6.56
N PHE A 230 -10.12 5.67 -7.57
CA PHE A 230 -9.51 4.67 -8.42
C PHE A 230 -8.43 3.93 -7.66
N LEU A 231 -7.57 4.64 -6.92
CA LEU A 231 -6.53 4.04 -6.08
C LEU A 231 -7.12 3.10 -5.02
N THR A 232 -8.20 3.52 -4.36
CA THR A 232 -8.91 2.69 -3.37
C THR A 232 -9.45 1.41 -4.02
N MET A 233 -10.12 1.54 -5.17
CA MET A 233 -10.64 0.40 -5.91
C MET A 233 -9.54 -0.57 -6.38
N LEU A 234 -8.41 -0.06 -6.90
CA LEU A 234 -7.28 -0.93 -7.27
C LEU A 234 -6.73 -1.69 -6.07
N GLY A 235 -6.67 -1.06 -4.89
CA GLY A 235 -6.29 -1.72 -3.64
C GLY A 235 -7.26 -2.83 -3.25
N GLU A 236 -8.58 -2.57 -3.32
CA GLU A 236 -9.61 -3.58 -3.05
C GLU A 236 -9.54 -4.75 -4.03
N TRP A 237 -9.37 -4.47 -5.33
CA TRP A 237 -9.23 -5.48 -6.37
C TRP A 237 -7.97 -6.32 -6.17
N HIS A 238 -6.84 -5.68 -5.84
CA HIS A 238 -5.60 -6.37 -5.51
C HIS A 238 -5.74 -7.34 -4.32
N THR A 239 -6.46 -6.95 -3.27
CA THR A 239 -6.66 -7.79 -2.08
C THR A 239 -7.65 -8.93 -2.34
N ASN A 240 -8.76 -8.65 -3.02
CA ASN A 240 -9.82 -9.62 -3.24
C ASN A 240 -9.51 -10.65 -4.33
N ASP A 241 -8.61 -10.32 -5.25
CA ASP A 241 -8.09 -11.22 -6.28
C ASP A 241 -6.54 -11.34 -6.15
N PRO A 242 -6.04 -12.22 -5.27
CA PRO A 242 -4.61 -12.41 -5.03
C PRO A 242 -3.85 -12.85 -6.27
N VAL A 243 -2.52 -12.72 -6.23
CA VAL A 243 -1.64 -13.14 -7.34
C VAL A 243 -1.91 -14.60 -7.71
N SER A 244 -2.22 -14.83 -8.98
CA SER A 244 -2.51 -16.16 -9.53
C SER A 244 -1.27 -16.83 -10.14
N GLN A 245 -1.33 -18.16 -10.34
CA GLN A 245 -0.25 -18.89 -11.03
C GLN A 245 -0.05 -18.38 -12.47
N LYS A 246 -1.13 -18.02 -13.16
CA LYS A 246 -1.10 -17.39 -14.49
C LYS A 246 -0.22 -16.15 -14.49
N GLU A 247 -0.38 -15.28 -13.50
CA GLU A 247 0.42 -14.05 -13.40
C GLU A 247 1.88 -14.33 -13.09
N ILE A 248 2.17 -15.29 -12.21
CA ILE A 248 3.55 -15.70 -11.89
C ILE A 248 4.24 -16.23 -13.16
N ASP A 249 3.58 -17.12 -13.89
CA ASP A 249 4.11 -17.72 -15.12
C ASP A 249 4.33 -16.65 -16.19
N ARG A 250 3.35 -15.77 -16.38
CA ARG A 250 3.44 -14.64 -17.29
C ARG A 250 4.56 -13.68 -16.91
N ASN A 251 4.74 -13.36 -15.62
CA ASN A 251 5.81 -12.48 -15.16
C ASN A 251 7.20 -13.09 -15.44
N ASN A 252 7.36 -14.39 -15.23
CA ASN A 252 8.57 -15.13 -15.59
C ASN A 252 8.85 -15.11 -17.10
N THR A 253 7.84 -15.37 -17.93
CA THR A 253 7.99 -15.33 -19.40
C THR A 253 8.32 -13.92 -19.88
N VAL A 254 7.57 -12.91 -19.43
CA VAL A 254 7.80 -11.52 -19.84
C VAL A 254 9.19 -11.05 -19.40
N TYR A 255 9.67 -11.47 -18.23
CA TYR A 255 11.07 -11.22 -17.82
C TYR A 255 12.08 -11.80 -18.83
N GLY A 256 11.89 -13.02 -19.32
CA GLY A 256 12.74 -13.60 -20.36
C GLY A 256 12.71 -12.84 -21.70
N ILE A 257 11.62 -12.12 -22.00
CA ILE A 257 11.44 -11.36 -23.24
C ILE A 257 11.95 -9.92 -23.13
N GLN A 258 11.61 -9.25 -22.02
CA GLN A 258 11.81 -7.83 -21.79
C GLN A 258 12.97 -7.51 -20.84
N GLY A 259 13.37 -8.43 -19.98
CA GLY A 259 14.44 -8.23 -19.00
C GLY A 259 14.03 -7.44 -17.75
N ASN A 260 12.75 -7.11 -17.60
CA ASN A 260 12.19 -6.50 -16.40
C ASN A 260 10.99 -7.31 -15.86
N ARG A 261 10.65 -7.10 -14.58
CA ARG A 261 9.58 -7.83 -13.88
C ARG A 261 8.49 -6.87 -13.40
N ASN A 262 7.27 -7.36 -13.19
CA ASN A 262 6.24 -6.62 -12.45
C ASN A 262 6.44 -6.85 -10.94
N PRO A 263 6.89 -5.83 -10.17
CA PRO A 263 7.15 -5.99 -8.74
C PRO A 263 5.92 -6.37 -7.93
N PHE A 264 4.72 -6.01 -8.38
CA PHE A 264 3.48 -6.25 -7.63
C PHE A 264 2.93 -7.66 -7.82
N ILE A 265 3.50 -8.44 -8.76
CA ILE A 265 3.28 -9.88 -8.90
C ILE A 265 4.30 -10.64 -8.04
N ASP A 266 5.56 -10.24 -8.07
CA ASP A 266 6.63 -10.88 -7.29
C ASP A 266 6.52 -10.58 -5.78
N HIS A 267 6.08 -9.37 -5.43
CA HIS A 267 5.95 -8.82 -4.08
C HIS A 267 4.62 -8.04 -3.94
N PRO A 268 3.47 -8.74 -3.82
CA PRO A 268 2.17 -8.09 -3.71
C PRO A 268 2.07 -7.12 -2.51
N GLU A 269 2.81 -7.37 -1.43
CA GLU A 269 2.89 -6.51 -0.25
C GLU A 269 3.34 -5.07 -0.57
N TYR A 270 4.08 -4.86 -1.67
CA TYR A 270 4.53 -3.53 -2.08
C TYR A 270 3.39 -2.58 -2.43
N VAL A 271 2.20 -3.08 -2.77
CA VAL A 271 1.02 -2.23 -2.97
C VAL A 271 0.69 -1.45 -1.69
N TYR A 272 0.62 -2.16 -0.56
CA TYR A 272 0.37 -1.55 0.74
C TYR A 272 1.54 -0.69 1.20
N GLU A 273 2.78 -1.18 1.05
CA GLU A 273 3.96 -0.43 1.50
C GLU A 273 4.15 0.90 0.77
N ILE A 274 3.70 1.02 -0.49
CA ILE A 274 3.80 2.25 -1.28
C ILE A 274 2.60 3.17 -1.09
N TRP A 275 1.38 2.65 -1.24
CA TRP A 275 0.17 3.48 -1.33
C TRP A 275 -0.73 3.42 -0.09
N GLY A 276 -0.47 2.50 0.85
CA GLY A 276 -1.32 2.29 2.03
C GLY A 276 -2.70 1.71 1.71
N VAL A 277 -2.94 1.25 0.48
CA VAL A 277 -4.15 0.53 0.05
C VAL A 277 -3.82 -0.95 -0.17
N GLY A 278 -4.85 -1.79 -0.27
CA GLY A 278 -4.64 -3.22 -0.52
C GLY A 278 -3.90 -3.93 0.60
N ALA A 279 -4.22 -3.58 1.86
CA ALA A 279 -3.55 -4.17 3.02
C ALA A 279 -3.62 -5.71 2.98
N PRO A 280 -2.53 -6.42 3.36
CA PRO A 280 -2.60 -7.85 3.56
C PRO A 280 -3.62 -8.18 4.65
N ASN A 281 -4.17 -9.40 4.62
CA ASN A 281 -5.14 -9.88 5.62
C ASN A 281 -4.69 -9.66 7.07
N TYR A 282 -3.37 -9.66 7.30
CA TYR A 282 -2.75 -9.30 8.56
C TYR A 282 -1.57 -8.36 8.30
N LEU A 283 -1.55 -7.20 8.97
CA LEU A 283 -0.36 -6.35 9.01
C LEU A 283 0.72 -7.01 9.89
N PRO A 284 2.02 -6.72 9.65
CA PRO A 284 3.09 -7.19 10.52
C PRO A 284 2.87 -6.77 11.97
N GLU A 285 3.24 -7.64 12.92
CA GLU A 285 3.22 -7.29 14.33
C GLU A 285 4.16 -6.09 14.60
N PRO A 286 3.79 -5.16 15.51
CA PRO A 286 4.70 -4.11 15.93
C PRO A 286 6.04 -4.69 16.41
N SER A 287 7.15 -4.11 15.97
CA SER A 287 8.47 -4.64 16.29
C SER A 287 8.81 -4.56 17.78
N ASN A 288 8.13 -3.70 18.55
CA ASN A 288 8.37 -3.48 19.97
C ASN A 288 7.06 -3.11 20.68
N TYR A 289 6.97 -3.45 21.97
CA TYR A 289 5.98 -2.87 22.88
C TYR A 289 6.32 -1.40 23.20
N PRO A 290 5.35 -0.57 23.66
CA PRO A 290 5.63 0.77 24.16
C PRO A 290 6.69 0.76 25.28
N ALA A 291 7.61 1.72 25.24
CA ALA A 291 8.54 1.96 26.33
C ALA A 291 7.89 2.75 27.48
N SER A 292 8.45 2.68 28.68
CA SER A 292 8.07 3.51 29.83
C SER A 292 6.62 3.34 30.31
N PHE A 293 6.03 2.16 30.16
CA PHE A 293 4.74 1.81 30.75
C PHE A 293 4.86 1.72 32.28
N SER A 294 4.24 2.65 33.01
CA SER A 294 4.46 2.86 34.45
C SER A 294 3.15 3.05 35.22
N ALA A 295 3.05 2.43 36.40
CA ALA A 295 2.01 2.68 37.39
C ALA A 295 2.47 3.61 38.53
N HIS A 296 3.71 4.08 38.49
CA HIS A 296 4.31 4.88 39.56
C HIS A 296 3.84 6.33 39.48
N ASN A 297 2.79 6.60 40.24
CA ASN A 297 2.23 7.93 40.43
C ASN A 297 2.03 8.19 41.92
N ILE A 298 2.07 9.46 42.31
CA ILE A 298 1.79 9.89 43.67
C ILE A 298 0.66 10.91 43.59
N GLN A 299 -0.46 10.60 44.23
CA GLN A 299 -1.51 11.58 44.49
C GLN A 299 -1.22 12.27 45.82
N LEU A 300 -1.21 13.59 45.79
CA LEU A 300 -1.18 14.42 46.98
C LEU A 300 -2.58 14.97 47.22
N GLN A 301 -2.96 15.06 48.49
CA GLN A 301 -4.23 15.58 48.93
C GLN A 301 -4.01 16.46 50.16
N TRP A 302 -4.78 17.55 50.26
CA TRP A 302 -4.74 18.46 51.40
C TRP A 302 -6.15 18.98 51.69
N VAL A 303 -6.26 19.87 52.68
CA VAL A 303 -7.47 20.66 52.92
C VAL A 303 -7.11 22.12 52.74
N ASP A 304 -8.02 22.90 52.16
CA ASP A 304 -7.79 24.30 51.85
C ASP A 304 -7.44 25.12 53.10
N ALA A 305 -6.49 26.03 52.91
CA ALA A 305 -6.08 26.94 53.97
C ALA A 305 -7.23 27.90 54.32
N THR A 306 -7.45 28.08 55.62
CA THR A 306 -8.44 29.01 56.17
C THR A 306 -7.76 30.24 56.77
N GLY A 307 -8.49 31.35 56.91
CA GLY A 307 -7.98 32.59 57.51
C GLY A 307 -8.62 33.84 56.90
N ASP A 308 -8.14 35.01 57.32
CA ASP A 308 -8.65 36.31 56.84
C ASP A 308 -8.26 36.60 55.37
N ILE A 309 -7.11 36.07 54.94
CA ILE A 309 -6.64 36.13 53.55
C ILE A 309 -6.58 34.69 53.03
N LEU A 310 -7.46 34.37 52.09
CA LEU A 310 -7.46 33.07 51.42
C LEU A 310 -6.41 33.04 50.31
N PRO A 311 -5.79 31.88 50.02
CA PRO A 311 -4.90 31.73 48.86
C PRO A 311 -5.64 31.91 47.54
N ASP A 312 -4.93 32.37 46.52
CA ASP A 312 -5.37 32.28 45.12
C ASP A 312 -4.95 30.92 44.52
N GLY A 313 -3.92 30.29 45.09
CA GLY A 313 -3.50 28.94 44.74
C GLY A 313 -2.41 28.37 45.64
N TYR A 314 -1.92 27.21 45.23
CA TYR A 314 -0.87 26.45 45.88
C TYR A 314 0.22 26.09 44.89
N LEU A 315 1.47 26.16 45.33
CA LEU A 315 2.62 25.61 44.62
C LEU A 315 3.09 24.37 45.37
N VAL A 316 2.98 23.21 44.72
CA VAL A 316 3.59 21.96 45.18
C VAL A 316 4.95 21.81 44.52
N ARG A 317 5.99 21.64 45.33
CA ARG A 317 7.36 21.41 44.86
C ARG A 317 7.83 20.02 45.27
N MET A 318 8.51 19.31 44.38
CA MET A 318 8.97 17.92 44.54
C MET A 318 10.48 17.79 44.38
N SER A 319 11.08 16.86 45.11
CA SER A 319 12.42 16.34 44.83
C SER A 319 12.51 14.84 45.10
N SER A 320 13.42 14.14 44.42
CA SER A 320 13.78 12.74 44.71
C SER A 320 14.97 12.60 45.67
N THR A 321 15.60 13.70 46.08
CA THR A 321 16.84 13.67 46.89
C THR A 321 16.64 14.01 48.36
N GLY A 322 15.58 14.74 48.72
CA GLY A 322 15.29 15.12 50.11
C GLY A 322 14.65 16.50 50.26
N PHE A 323 14.07 16.80 51.43
CA PHE A 323 13.43 18.09 51.70
C PHE A 323 14.36 19.31 51.56
N SER A 324 15.65 19.17 51.88
CA SER A 324 16.64 20.25 51.80
C SER A 324 16.94 20.70 50.36
N SER A 325 16.65 19.86 49.37
CA SER A 325 16.81 20.20 47.96
C SER A 325 15.61 20.98 47.38
N ILE A 326 14.55 21.15 48.16
CA ILE A 326 13.39 21.96 47.79
C ILE A 326 13.55 23.32 48.48
N SER A 327 14.04 24.30 47.72
CA SER A 327 14.14 25.67 48.20
C SER A 327 12.75 26.28 48.38
N ASP A 328 12.63 27.24 49.29
CA ASP A 328 11.37 27.98 49.43
C ASP A 328 11.20 28.91 48.21
N PRO A 329 9.96 29.13 47.73
CA PRO A 329 9.69 30.01 46.61
C PRO A 329 9.92 31.47 47.00
N VAL A 330 10.30 32.29 46.01
CA VAL A 330 10.57 33.72 46.20
C VAL A 330 9.39 34.53 45.68
N ASP A 331 8.94 35.50 46.48
CA ASP A 331 7.89 36.45 46.10
C ASP A 331 8.23 37.17 44.79
N GLY A 332 7.20 37.41 43.97
CA GLY A 332 7.32 37.97 42.63
C GLY A 332 7.86 37.01 41.56
N THR A 333 8.26 35.79 41.93
CA THR A 333 8.73 34.76 40.99
C THR A 333 7.63 33.74 40.67
N VAL A 334 7.40 33.47 39.39
CA VAL A 334 6.47 32.42 38.94
C VAL A 334 7.26 31.14 38.64
N TYR A 335 6.84 30.03 39.24
CA TYR A 335 7.39 28.69 38.95
C TYR A 335 6.44 28.00 37.95
N PRO A 336 6.88 27.71 36.71
CA PRO A 336 6.01 27.10 35.70
C PRO A 336 5.75 25.62 36.00
N ASP A 337 4.57 25.13 35.63
CA ASP A 337 4.21 23.72 35.81
C ASP A 337 5.16 22.79 35.04
N ASN A 338 5.72 21.82 35.75
CA ASN A 338 6.64 20.82 35.23
C ASN A 338 6.62 19.56 36.12
N LEU A 339 7.62 18.68 36.00
CA LEU A 339 7.70 17.45 36.79
C LEU A 339 7.92 17.72 38.30
N THR A 340 8.65 18.77 38.65
CA THR A 340 9.01 19.11 40.03
C THR A 340 8.15 20.21 40.64
N ASP A 341 7.49 21.04 39.85
CA ASP A 341 6.66 22.14 40.33
C ASP A 341 5.25 22.06 39.72
N GLN A 342 4.22 22.20 40.56
CA GLN A 342 2.82 22.25 40.10
C GLN A 342 2.05 23.35 40.82
N ASN A 343 1.36 24.18 40.06
CA ASN A 343 0.46 25.22 40.54
C ASN A 343 -0.98 24.72 40.51
N ILE A 344 -1.66 24.79 41.65
CA ILE A 344 -3.03 24.32 41.82
C ILE A 344 -3.88 25.48 42.31
N ALA A 345 -4.97 25.78 41.61
CA ALA A 345 -5.88 26.85 42.01
C ALA A 345 -6.54 26.54 43.37
N TYR A 346 -6.82 27.58 44.16
CA TYR A 346 -7.58 27.44 45.41
C TYR A 346 -8.96 26.78 45.14
N GLY A 347 -9.41 25.91 46.05
CA GLY A 347 -10.60 25.06 45.85
C GLY A 347 -10.30 23.70 45.21
N ILE A 348 -9.10 23.50 44.65
CA ILE A 348 -8.63 22.20 44.19
C ILE A 348 -7.64 21.65 45.22
N GLN A 349 -8.02 20.57 45.89
CA GLN A 349 -7.33 20.04 47.07
C GLN A 349 -6.52 18.77 46.81
N ASN A 350 -6.14 18.52 45.56
CA ASN A 350 -5.31 17.38 45.18
C ASN A 350 -4.48 17.65 43.92
N THR A 351 -3.40 16.87 43.75
CA THR A 351 -2.68 16.80 42.47
C THR A 351 -1.97 15.47 42.25
N TRP A 352 -1.62 15.16 41.00
CA TRP A 352 -0.92 13.96 40.59
C TRP A 352 0.48 14.26 40.05
N PHE A 353 1.49 13.60 40.61
CA PHE A 353 2.81 13.46 40.01
C PHE A 353 2.87 12.10 39.28
N LYS A 354 3.13 12.11 37.98
CA LYS A 354 3.00 10.94 37.08
C LYS A 354 4.35 10.56 36.50
N SER A 355 4.45 9.33 35.98
CA SER A 355 5.65 8.80 35.31
C SER A 355 6.90 8.86 36.19
N LEU A 356 6.74 8.56 37.48
CA LEU A 356 7.83 8.54 38.43
C LEU A 356 8.64 7.23 38.32
N ASN A 357 9.83 7.23 38.90
CA ASN A 357 10.66 6.03 38.97
C ASN A 357 10.10 5.08 40.05
N PRO A 358 10.12 3.75 39.83
CA PRO A 358 9.75 2.76 40.86
C PRO A 358 10.68 2.83 42.06
N ASN A 359 10.20 2.39 43.23
CA ASN A 359 10.99 2.27 44.47
C ASN A 359 11.78 3.54 44.82
N THR A 360 11.27 4.70 44.40
CA THR A 360 11.95 5.98 44.57
C THR A 360 11.14 6.83 45.55
N THR A 361 11.81 7.31 46.58
CA THR A 361 11.22 8.22 47.56
C THR A 361 11.22 9.64 46.99
N TYR A 362 10.04 10.22 46.94
CA TYR A 362 9.84 11.61 46.58
C TYR A 362 9.41 12.41 47.80
N TYR A 363 9.89 13.64 47.85
CA TYR A 363 9.70 14.61 48.92
C TYR A 363 8.91 15.78 48.35
N PHE A 364 7.92 16.28 49.08
CA PHE A 364 7.02 17.33 48.65
C PHE A 364 6.94 18.44 49.69
N LYS A 365 6.92 19.68 49.23
CA LYS A 365 6.53 20.86 50.02
C LYS A 365 5.35 21.57 49.34
N LEU A 366 4.38 22.02 50.13
CA LEU A 366 3.20 22.74 49.65
C LEU A 366 3.26 24.19 50.16
N PHE A 367 3.20 25.16 49.25
CA PHE A 367 3.21 26.59 49.57
C PHE A 367 1.91 27.23 49.08
N SER A 368 1.12 27.83 49.96
CA SER A 368 0.02 28.70 49.50
C SER A 368 0.58 30.02 48.98
N TYR A 369 -0.12 30.64 48.02
CA TYR A 369 0.21 31.97 47.55
C TYR A 369 -1.04 32.79 47.24
N THR A 370 -0.87 34.11 47.26
CA THR A 370 -1.82 35.09 46.71
C THR A 370 -1.18 35.81 45.53
N GLY A 371 -2.01 36.41 44.68
CA GLY A 371 -1.59 37.17 43.51
C GLY A 371 -1.16 36.33 42.32
N GLU A 372 -0.94 37.02 41.21
CA GLU A 372 -0.55 36.44 39.93
C GLU A 372 0.69 37.15 39.36
N GLY A 373 1.41 36.47 38.46
CA GLY A 373 2.60 37.04 37.82
C GLY A 373 3.62 37.56 38.84
N SER A 374 4.09 38.79 38.63
CA SER A 374 5.03 39.47 39.53
C SER A 374 4.42 39.95 40.85
N ALA A 375 3.10 39.89 41.02
CA ALA A 375 2.41 40.24 42.25
C ALA A 375 2.22 39.03 43.18
N ARG A 376 2.74 37.86 42.81
CA ARG A 376 2.59 36.64 43.59
C ARG A 376 3.38 36.71 44.90
N SER A 377 2.74 36.39 46.02
CA SER A 377 3.36 36.32 47.35
C SER A 377 3.07 34.98 48.00
N TYR A 378 4.12 34.27 48.42
CA TYR A 378 4.06 32.91 48.95
C TYR A 378 4.13 32.90 50.48
N LYS A 379 3.36 32.00 51.10
CA LYS A 379 3.48 31.72 52.53
C LYS A 379 4.73 30.86 52.77
N THR A 380 5.78 31.48 53.30
CA THR A 380 7.10 30.83 53.53
C THR A 380 7.55 30.84 54.99
N ASP A 381 6.92 31.62 55.86
CA ASP A 381 7.18 31.64 57.30
C ASP A 381 6.34 30.56 58.04
N GLY A 382 6.83 30.12 59.19
CA GLY A 382 6.22 29.07 59.98
C GLY A 382 6.51 27.65 59.45
N GLY A 383 5.66 26.69 59.81
CA GLY A 383 5.81 25.30 59.36
C GLY A 383 5.23 25.09 57.97
N VAL A 384 6.09 24.93 56.96
CA VAL A 384 5.68 24.53 55.61
C VAL A 384 5.21 23.07 55.65
N PRO A 385 4.01 22.72 55.13
CA PRO A 385 3.58 21.33 55.02
C PRO A 385 4.54 20.49 54.17
N GLN A 386 4.94 19.33 54.70
CA GLN A 386 5.88 18.42 54.05
C GLN A 386 5.33 16.99 54.04
N LEU A 387 5.54 16.28 52.94
CA LEU A 387 5.22 14.86 52.81
C LEU A 387 6.36 14.16 52.08
N GLN A 388 6.69 12.93 52.48
CA GLN A 388 7.50 12.03 51.66
C GLN A 388 6.67 10.79 51.30
N GLN A 389 6.81 10.30 50.08
CA GLN A 389 6.12 9.11 49.61
C GLN A 389 7.04 8.32 48.67
N THR A 390 7.14 7.01 48.90
CA THR A 390 7.87 6.10 48.03
C THR A 390 6.90 5.47 47.03
N THR A 391 7.26 5.50 45.75
CA THR A 391 6.52 4.77 44.71
C THR A 391 6.61 3.27 44.95
N THR A 392 5.53 2.54 44.71
CA THR A 392 5.52 1.08 44.82
C THR A 392 6.41 0.43 43.76
N PRO A 393 6.83 -0.84 43.94
CA PRO A 393 7.57 -1.60 42.94
C PRO A 393 6.83 -1.76 41.60
#